data_AF-A0A920EE65-F1
#
_entry.id   AF-A0A920EE65-F1
#
_cell.length_a   1.000
_cell.length_b   1.000
_cell.length_c   1.000
_cell.angle_alpha   90.00
_cell.angle_beta   90.00
_cell.angle_gamma   90.00
#
_symmetry.space_group_name_H-M   'P 1'
#
loop_
_entity.id
_entity.type
_entity.pdbx_description
1 polymer ?
#
loop_
_entity_poly.entity_id
_entity_poly.type
_entity_poly.pdbx_seq_one_letter_code
_entity_poly.pdbx_strand_id
1 'polypeptide(L)'
;MDSDQLLEIGRIGKPHGLQGELIVALTSNVDERIKTGTEIYLKSKKKYVITSSKPYKKHFLVSLSGIKNRTEAENLAGELLFAKPLEDPKIKWAHDLIGNSVIDNEGNPRGLIVEIHANPASDLLVLEDETLIPVVFLKDVKDNKVFVDTPKAYFKTENHANRYSYNFPSLINSFVTESLIGKAQESGTLEISALDLREGASGAHKAVDDTPFGGGRNGSKTRTNFQHCRNQKSSTPSVPPQPCRRAF
;
A
#
# COMPACT_ATOMS: atom_id res chain seq x y z
N MET A 1 -2.70 -23.56 -3.64
CA MET A 1 -1.30 -23.21 -3.33
C MET A 1 -0.95 -23.80 -1.97
N ASP A 2 0.25 -24.33 -1.84
CA ASP A 2 0.68 -25.26 -0.78
C ASP A 2 0.74 -24.55 0.60
N SER A 3 -0.25 -24.76 1.45
CA SER A 3 -0.41 -24.09 2.77
C SER A 3 0.52 -24.63 3.87
N ASP A 4 1.52 -25.43 3.47
CA ASP A 4 2.53 -26.05 4.34
C ASP A 4 3.92 -25.41 4.25
N GLN A 5 4.11 -24.37 3.43
CA GLN A 5 5.39 -23.66 3.37
C GLN A 5 5.61 -22.77 4.61
N LEU A 6 6.54 -23.16 5.48
CA LEU A 6 6.94 -22.36 6.65
C LEU A 6 7.89 -21.22 6.23
N LEU A 7 7.59 -20.00 6.68
CA LEU A 7 8.43 -18.81 6.45
C LEU A 7 9.24 -18.48 7.71
N GLU A 8 10.50 -18.09 7.53
CA GLU A 8 11.33 -17.57 8.62
C GLU A 8 10.79 -16.21 9.08
N ILE A 9 10.51 -16.06 10.37
CA ILE A 9 9.90 -14.85 10.94
C ILE A 9 10.82 -14.13 11.92
N GLY A 10 11.86 -14.79 12.43
CA GLY A 10 12.76 -14.21 13.42
C GLY A 10 13.65 -15.23 14.10
N ARG A 11 14.25 -14.81 15.21
CA ARG A 11 15.18 -15.60 16.01
C ARG A 11 14.87 -15.50 17.49
N ILE A 12 15.02 -16.62 18.19
CA ILE A 12 14.96 -16.66 19.65
C ILE A 12 16.28 -16.14 20.23
N GLY A 13 16.18 -15.15 21.09
CA GLY A 13 17.27 -14.56 21.85
C GLY A 13 17.42 -15.20 23.23
N LYS A 14 17.91 -14.42 24.19
CA LYS A 14 18.18 -14.90 25.55
C LYS A 14 16.89 -15.07 26.37
N PRO A 15 16.86 -16.01 27.33
CA PRO A 15 15.78 -16.08 28.29
C PRO A 15 15.74 -14.83 29.18
N HIS A 16 14.53 -14.46 29.58
CA HIS A 16 14.20 -13.33 30.43
C HIS A 16 13.45 -13.80 31.67
N GLY A 17 13.88 -13.33 32.84
CA GLY A 17 13.30 -13.74 34.11
C GLY A 17 13.47 -15.23 34.42
N LEU A 18 12.60 -15.74 35.30
CA LEU A 18 12.62 -17.12 35.79
C LEU A 18 11.49 -17.99 35.22
N GLN A 19 10.45 -17.36 34.64
CA GLN A 19 9.22 -18.00 34.17
C GLN A 19 9.31 -18.49 32.70
N GLY A 20 10.52 -18.60 32.15
CA GLY A 20 10.73 -19.09 30.79
C GLY A 20 10.33 -18.10 29.67
N GLU A 21 10.21 -16.81 29.96
CA GLU A 21 10.02 -15.80 28.91
C GLU A 21 11.28 -15.72 28.02
N LEU A 22 11.09 -15.51 26.73
CA LEU A 22 12.15 -15.44 25.72
C LEU A 22 12.15 -14.08 25.03
N ILE A 23 13.32 -13.50 24.83
CA ILE A 23 13.46 -12.33 23.96
C ILE A 23 13.42 -12.81 22.51
N VAL A 24 12.48 -12.35 21.70
CA VAL A 24 12.37 -12.70 20.28
C VAL A 24 12.67 -11.48 19.42
N ALA A 25 13.59 -11.65 18.48
CA ALA A 25 13.90 -10.65 17.46
C ALA A 25 13.19 -11.05 16.16
N LEU A 26 12.22 -10.27 15.72
CA LEU A 26 11.57 -10.47 14.43
C LEU A 26 12.46 -9.96 13.29
N THR A 27 12.48 -10.71 12.20
CA THR A 27 13.06 -10.28 10.91
C THR A 27 12.01 -9.58 10.05
N SER A 28 10.73 -9.85 10.31
CA SER A 28 9.58 -9.21 9.64
C SER A 28 9.07 -8.01 10.44
N ASN A 29 8.51 -7.02 9.73
CA ASN A 29 7.82 -5.84 10.29
C ASN A 29 6.36 -6.11 10.69
N VAL A 30 5.92 -7.37 10.69
CA VAL A 30 4.54 -7.74 11.01
C VAL A 30 4.45 -8.31 12.43
N ASP A 31 4.07 -7.44 13.37
CA ASP A 31 3.90 -7.80 14.79
C ASP A 31 2.86 -8.90 15.01
N GLU A 32 1.92 -9.09 14.08
CA GLU A 32 0.89 -10.13 14.16
C GLU A 32 1.46 -11.56 14.21
N ARG A 33 2.70 -11.74 13.73
CA ARG A 33 3.41 -13.03 13.72
C ARG A 33 3.70 -13.58 15.11
N ILE A 34 3.56 -12.75 16.14
CA ILE A 34 3.80 -13.13 17.54
C ILE A 34 2.63 -12.78 18.45
N LYS A 35 1.42 -12.66 17.92
CA LYS A 35 0.21 -12.57 18.76
C LYS A 35 0.03 -13.85 19.59
N THR A 36 -0.57 -13.68 20.75
CA THR A 36 -1.02 -14.82 21.57
C THR A 36 -1.93 -15.72 20.74
N GLY A 37 -1.70 -17.04 20.83
CA GLY A 37 -2.40 -18.06 20.06
C GLY A 37 -1.73 -18.45 18.75
N THR A 38 -0.74 -17.69 18.26
CA THR A 38 -0.04 -18.02 17.02
C THR A 38 0.84 -19.26 17.18
N GLU A 39 0.78 -20.14 16.18
CA GLU A 39 1.63 -21.32 16.07
C GLU A 39 2.96 -20.96 15.43
N ILE A 40 4.06 -21.30 16.11
CA ILE A 40 5.42 -21.12 15.62
C ILE A 40 6.16 -22.46 15.62
N TYR A 41 7.16 -22.54 14.76
CA TYR A 41 7.91 -23.75 14.47
C TYR A 41 9.40 -23.44 14.58
N LEU A 42 10.17 -24.37 15.11
CA LEU A 42 11.63 -24.32 15.02
C LEU A 42 12.10 -24.91 13.68
N LYS A 43 13.38 -24.76 13.37
CA LYS A 43 14.01 -25.42 12.21
C LYS A 43 13.82 -26.94 12.21
N SER A 44 13.76 -27.55 13.40
CA SER A 44 13.47 -28.96 13.62
C SER A 44 12.01 -29.36 13.35
N LYS A 45 11.15 -28.43 12.89
CA LYS A 45 9.69 -28.56 12.77
C LYS A 45 8.95 -28.79 14.09
N LYS A 46 9.63 -28.62 15.23
CA LYS A 46 8.99 -28.68 16.54
C LYS A 46 8.06 -27.46 16.71
N LYS A 47 6.80 -27.74 17.04
CA LYS A 47 5.72 -26.75 17.16
C LYS A 47 5.60 -26.21 18.59
N TYR A 48 5.36 -24.91 18.70
CA TYR A 48 5.03 -24.20 19.93
C TYR A 48 3.88 -23.22 19.67
N VAL A 49 3.09 -22.92 20.71
CA VAL A 49 2.05 -21.88 20.67
C VAL A 49 2.45 -20.72 21.56
N ILE A 50 2.28 -19.49 21.09
CA ILE A 50 2.57 -18.30 21.88
C ILE A 50 1.46 -18.11 22.92
N THR A 51 1.81 -18.11 24.21
CA THR A 51 0.86 -17.90 25.31
C THR A 51 0.81 -16.46 25.78
N SER A 52 1.89 -15.70 25.56
CA SER A 52 1.97 -14.28 25.88
C SER A 52 3.00 -13.61 24.99
N SER A 53 2.75 -12.37 24.59
CA SER A 53 3.68 -11.56 23.81
C SER A 53 3.52 -10.08 24.16
N LYS A 54 4.63 -9.42 24.49
CA LYS A 54 4.67 -8.00 24.84
C LYS A 54 5.90 -7.32 24.23
N PRO A 55 5.79 -6.08 23.73
CA PRO A 55 6.95 -5.32 23.27
C PRO A 55 8.00 -5.17 24.37
N TYR A 56 9.27 -5.34 24.02
CA TYR A 56 10.40 -5.18 24.95
C TYR A 56 11.62 -4.57 24.24
N LYS A 57 11.88 -3.29 24.51
CA LYS A 57 12.91 -2.50 23.84
C LYS A 57 12.72 -2.54 22.30
N LYS A 58 13.65 -3.16 21.56
CA LYS A 58 13.61 -3.35 20.10
C LYS A 58 13.16 -4.75 19.67
N HIS A 59 12.68 -5.54 20.62
CA HIS A 59 12.34 -6.95 20.49
C HIS A 59 10.99 -7.21 21.17
N PHE A 60 10.64 -8.48 21.34
CA PHE A 60 9.45 -8.90 22.06
C PHE A 60 9.82 -9.87 23.18
N LEU A 61 9.09 -9.81 24.29
CA LEU A 61 9.10 -10.86 25.29
C LEU A 61 7.95 -11.81 24.99
N VAL A 62 8.28 -13.06 24.72
CA VAL A 62 7.36 -14.09 24.27
C VAL A 62 7.40 -15.26 25.25
N SER A 63 6.23 -15.75 25.64
CA SER A 63 6.07 -17.01 26.38
C SER A 63 5.54 -18.08 25.44
N LEU A 64 6.13 -19.28 25.52
CA LEU A 64 5.76 -20.42 24.68
C LEU A 64 5.07 -21.51 25.49
N SER A 65 4.10 -22.19 24.88
CA SER A 65 3.43 -23.34 25.47
C SER A 65 4.44 -24.43 25.83
N GLY A 66 4.46 -24.83 27.11
CA GLY A 66 5.34 -25.90 27.59
C GLY A 66 6.74 -25.44 27.99
N ILE A 67 7.05 -24.15 27.92
CA ILE A 67 8.29 -23.57 28.46
C ILE A 67 7.94 -22.80 29.73
N LYS A 68 8.31 -23.32 30.90
CA LYS A 68 7.89 -22.78 32.20
C LYS A 68 9.04 -22.23 33.05
N ASN A 69 10.27 -22.56 32.69
CA ASN A 69 11.44 -22.15 33.48
C ASN A 69 12.57 -21.64 32.57
N ARG A 70 13.52 -20.97 33.21
CA ARG A 70 14.69 -20.39 32.54
C ARG A 70 15.51 -21.44 31.78
N THR A 71 15.74 -22.62 32.35
CA THR A 71 16.58 -23.67 31.77
C THR A 71 16.01 -24.18 30.45
N GLU A 72 14.70 -24.42 30.40
CA GLU A 72 13.99 -24.82 29.17
C GLU A 72 14.08 -23.74 28.09
N ALA A 73 13.96 -22.47 28.49
CA ALA A 73 14.07 -21.33 27.59
C ALA A 73 15.52 -21.17 27.06
N GLU A 74 16.53 -21.44 27.89
CA GLU A 74 17.95 -21.38 27.51
C GLU A 74 18.28 -22.38 26.39
N ASN A 75 17.65 -23.57 26.39
CA ASN A 75 17.81 -24.57 25.32
C ASN A 75 17.27 -24.11 23.96
N LEU A 76 16.37 -23.13 23.94
CA LEU A 76 15.80 -22.56 22.72
C LEU A 76 16.55 -21.31 22.25
N ALA A 77 17.48 -20.79 23.06
CA ALA A 77 18.19 -19.57 22.74
C ALA A 77 19.06 -19.76 21.48
N GLY A 78 18.89 -18.85 20.51
CA GLY A 78 19.63 -18.84 19.25
C GLY A 78 18.94 -19.56 18.09
N GLU A 79 17.86 -20.31 18.33
CA GLU A 79 17.08 -21.00 17.30
C GLU A 79 16.34 -20.03 16.37
N LEU A 80 16.12 -20.47 15.13
CA LEU A 80 15.30 -19.75 14.15
C LEU A 80 13.82 -20.06 14.35
N LEU A 81 12.99 -19.03 14.24
CA LEU A 81 11.53 -19.13 14.31
C LEU A 81 10.94 -19.09 12.91
N PHE A 82 10.05 -20.04 12.68
CA PHE A 82 9.25 -20.15 11.48
C PHE A 82 7.77 -20.09 11.83
N ALA A 83 6.95 -19.58 10.93
CA ALA A 83 5.50 -19.67 11.04
C ALA A 83 4.90 -19.93 9.67
N LYS A 84 3.64 -20.38 9.66
CA LYS A 84 2.87 -20.41 8.42
C LYS A 84 2.77 -18.99 7.84
N PRO A 85 2.64 -18.84 6.51
CA PRO A 85 2.35 -17.54 5.92
C PRO A 85 1.10 -17.01 6.61
N LEU A 86 1.14 -15.74 7.05
CA LEU A 86 -0.09 -15.12 7.50
C LEU A 86 -1.02 -15.14 6.29
N GLU A 87 -2.20 -15.70 6.46
CA GLU A 87 -3.29 -15.44 5.54
C GLU A 87 -3.64 -13.97 5.74
N ASP A 88 -2.97 -13.09 5.00
CA ASP A 88 -3.29 -11.67 5.03
C ASP A 88 -4.75 -11.56 4.58
N PRO A 89 -5.67 -11.07 5.43
CA PRO A 89 -7.04 -10.85 5.01
C PRO A 89 -7.06 -10.03 3.73
N LYS A 90 -6.14 -9.07 3.54
CA LYS A 90 -6.03 -8.24 2.33
C LYS A 90 -5.69 -9.03 1.06
N ILE A 91 -4.87 -10.09 1.16
CA ILE A 91 -4.53 -10.96 0.02
C ILE A 91 -5.70 -11.91 -0.31
N LYS A 92 -6.50 -12.28 0.70
CA LYS A 92 -7.77 -12.99 0.45
C LYS A 92 -8.78 -12.10 -0.29
N TRP A 93 -8.85 -10.81 0.00
CA TRP A 93 -9.68 -9.89 -0.79
C TRP A 93 -9.23 -9.80 -2.24
N ALA A 94 -7.93 -9.78 -2.53
CA ALA A 94 -7.39 -9.54 -3.87
C ALA A 94 -8.05 -10.42 -4.96
N HIS A 95 -8.05 -11.74 -4.82
CA HIS A 95 -8.68 -12.61 -5.84
C HIS A 95 -10.21 -12.46 -5.90
N ASP A 96 -10.86 -12.11 -4.79
CA ASP A 96 -12.29 -11.81 -4.73
C ASP A 96 -12.67 -10.47 -5.40
N LEU A 97 -11.69 -9.64 -5.77
CA LEU A 97 -11.93 -8.39 -6.49
C LEU A 97 -12.10 -8.61 -8.00
N ILE A 98 -11.57 -9.70 -8.55
CA ILE A 98 -11.62 -9.97 -10.00
C ILE A 98 -13.08 -10.14 -10.43
N GLY A 99 -13.46 -9.44 -11.50
CA GLY A 99 -14.82 -9.40 -12.02
C GLY A 99 -15.73 -8.35 -11.38
N ASN A 100 -15.29 -7.66 -10.34
CA ASN A 100 -16.05 -6.54 -9.76
C ASN A 100 -15.86 -5.24 -10.57
N SER A 101 -16.90 -4.41 -10.60
CA SER A 101 -16.83 -3.08 -11.22
C SER A 101 -16.18 -2.08 -10.28
N VAL A 102 -15.17 -1.36 -10.75
CA VAL A 102 -14.59 -0.24 -10.00
C VAL A 102 -15.48 0.99 -10.11
N ILE A 103 -15.74 1.63 -8.97
CA ILE A 103 -16.51 2.86 -8.82
C ILE A 103 -15.59 3.93 -8.24
N ASP A 104 -15.48 5.06 -8.92
CA ASP A 104 -14.63 6.18 -8.48
C ASP A 104 -15.29 7.06 -7.40
N ASN A 105 -14.55 8.11 -7.01
CA ASN A 105 -14.97 9.14 -6.07
C ASN A 105 -16.28 9.86 -6.43
N GLU A 106 -16.63 9.89 -7.72
CA GLU A 106 -17.80 10.57 -8.27
C GLU A 106 -18.98 9.59 -8.45
N GLY A 107 -18.77 8.30 -8.17
CA GLY A 107 -19.76 7.25 -8.35
C GLY A 107 -19.80 6.67 -9.77
N ASN A 108 -18.87 7.05 -10.63
CA ASN A 108 -18.82 6.58 -12.00
C ASN A 108 -18.19 5.17 -12.06
N PRO A 109 -18.78 4.24 -12.84
CA PRO A 109 -18.12 2.97 -13.13
C PRO A 109 -16.92 3.20 -14.05
N ARG A 110 -15.79 2.57 -13.72
CA ARG A 110 -14.52 2.71 -14.44
C ARG A 110 -14.07 1.45 -15.17
N GLY A 111 -14.84 0.37 -15.04
CA GLY A 111 -14.60 -0.91 -15.69
C GLY A 111 -14.45 -2.06 -14.71
N LEU A 112 -14.31 -3.27 -15.25
CA LEU A 112 -14.13 -4.49 -14.46
C LEU A 112 -12.67 -4.74 -14.14
N ILE A 113 -12.40 -5.28 -12.95
CA ILE A 113 -11.07 -5.77 -12.57
C ILE A 113 -10.83 -7.10 -13.28
N VAL A 114 -9.80 -7.18 -14.12
CA VAL A 114 -9.43 -8.39 -14.88
C VAL A 114 -8.27 -9.15 -14.23
N GLU A 115 -7.40 -8.44 -13.53
CA GLU A 115 -6.20 -9.01 -12.92
C GLU A 115 -5.80 -8.19 -11.68
N ILE A 116 -5.06 -8.83 -10.78
CA ILE A 116 -4.25 -8.12 -9.78
C ILE A 116 -2.78 -8.41 -10.04
N HIS A 117 -2.04 -7.34 -10.27
CA HIS A 117 -0.62 -7.40 -10.58
C HIS A 117 0.20 -7.12 -9.32
N ALA A 118 1.07 -8.07 -8.94
CA ALA A 118 1.98 -7.91 -7.82
C ALA A 118 3.06 -6.89 -8.16
N ASN A 119 3.22 -5.85 -7.34
CA ASN A 119 4.20 -4.80 -7.55
C ASN A 119 4.88 -4.42 -6.22
N PRO A 120 6.22 -4.23 -6.18
CA PRO A 120 6.95 -4.04 -4.93
C PRO A 120 6.46 -2.92 -4.00
N ALA A 121 5.83 -1.87 -4.56
CA ALA A 121 5.31 -0.75 -3.78
C ALA A 121 3.87 -0.99 -3.29
N SER A 122 3.01 -1.53 -4.14
CA SER A 122 1.63 -1.92 -3.84
C SER A 122 1.13 -2.78 -4.98
N ASP A 123 0.34 -3.81 -4.66
CA ASP A 123 -0.44 -4.54 -5.65
C ASP A 123 -1.33 -3.58 -6.44
N LEU A 124 -1.51 -3.87 -7.73
CA LEU A 124 -2.25 -3.06 -8.68
C LEU A 124 -3.48 -3.82 -9.15
N LEU A 125 -4.66 -3.21 -9.02
CA LEU A 125 -5.87 -3.64 -9.73
C LEU A 125 -5.70 -3.28 -11.21
N VAL A 126 -5.84 -4.26 -12.09
CA VAL A 126 -5.80 -4.07 -13.54
C VAL A 126 -7.24 -4.08 -14.03
N LEU A 127 -7.66 -2.99 -14.67
CA LEU A 127 -8.96 -2.93 -15.32
C LEU A 127 -8.92 -3.46 -16.75
N GLU A 128 -10.09 -3.75 -17.31
CA GLU A 128 -10.25 -4.20 -18.70
C GLU A 128 -9.65 -3.24 -19.75
N ASP A 129 -9.57 -1.95 -19.45
CA ASP A 129 -8.97 -0.92 -20.30
C ASP A 129 -7.46 -0.70 -20.02
N GLU A 130 -6.84 -1.65 -19.32
CA GLU A 130 -5.45 -1.65 -18.84
C GLU A 130 -5.15 -0.55 -17.81
N THR A 131 -6.16 0.15 -17.27
CA THR A 131 -5.94 1.10 -16.18
C THR A 131 -5.45 0.36 -14.94
N LEU A 132 -4.33 0.83 -14.39
CA LEU A 132 -3.74 0.30 -13.17
C LEU A 132 -4.17 1.14 -11.98
N ILE A 133 -4.67 0.52 -10.91
CA ILE A 133 -5.07 1.20 -9.67
C ILE A 133 -4.37 0.55 -8.48
N PRO A 134 -3.47 1.25 -7.78
CA PRO A 134 -2.92 0.76 -6.53
C PRO A 134 -4.01 0.39 -5.52
N VAL A 135 -3.91 -0.80 -4.92
CA VAL A 135 -4.86 -1.31 -3.90
C VAL A 135 -4.98 -0.37 -2.69
N VAL A 136 -3.97 0.49 -2.44
CA VAL A 136 -4.06 1.54 -1.40
C VAL A 136 -5.22 2.53 -1.61
N PHE A 137 -5.75 2.66 -2.83
CA PHE A 137 -6.92 3.49 -3.10
C PHE A 137 -8.24 2.78 -2.79
N LEU A 138 -8.24 1.49 -2.45
CA LEU A 138 -9.44 0.73 -2.09
C LEU A 138 -10.10 1.30 -0.83
N LYS A 139 -11.37 1.68 -0.93
CA LYS A 139 -12.19 2.16 0.19
C LYS A 139 -13.15 1.12 0.73
N ASP A 140 -13.89 0.46 -0.16
CA ASP A 140 -15.00 -0.42 0.20
C ASP A 140 -15.27 -1.44 -0.90
N VAL A 141 -15.87 -2.57 -0.54
CA VAL A 141 -16.28 -3.63 -1.47
C VAL A 141 -17.67 -4.11 -1.04
N LYS A 142 -18.66 -3.93 -1.92
CA LYS A 142 -20.04 -4.37 -1.69
C LYS A 142 -20.78 -4.55 -3.01
N ASP A 143 -21.73 -5.47 -3.04
CA ASP A 143 -22.62 -5.68 -4.20
C ASP A 143 -21.86 -5.84 -5.54
N ASN A 144 -20.75 -6.58 -5.53
CA ASN A 144 -19.83 -6.76 -6.67
C ASN A 144 -19.26 -5.44 -7.24
N LYS A 145 -19.16 -4.41 -6.39
CA LYS A 145 -18.57 -3.11 -6.70
C LYS A 145 -17.41 -2.81 -5.76
N VAL A 146 -16.36 -2.27 -6.34
CA VAL A 146 -15.13 -1.89 -5.66
C VAL A 146 -15.02 -0.38 -5.68
N PHE A 147 -15.13 0.25 -4.52
CA PHE A 147 -15.08 1.71 -4.38
C PHE A 147 -13.66 2.14 -4.14
N VAL A 148 -13.18 3.11 -4.93
CA VAL A 148 -11.81 3.63 -4.82
C VAL A 148 -11.78 5.13 -4.52
N ASP A 149 -10.71 5.57 -3.85
CA ASP A 149 -10.38 6.96 -3.57
C ASP A 149 -9.17 7.41 -4.39
N THR A 150 -9.42 7.72 -5.65
CA THR A 150 -8.37 8.18 -6.56
C THR A 150 -8.28 9.72 -6.59
N PRO A 151 -7.09 10.29 -6.84
CA PRO A 151 -6.96 11.72 -7.15
C PRO A 151 -7.87 12.17 -8.29
N LYS A 152 -8.19 13.47 -8.33
CA LYS A 152 -8.93 14.05 -9.46
C LYS A 152 -8.14 13.83 -10.77
N ALA A 153 -8.86 13.54 -11.86
CA ALA A 153 -8.29 13.24 -13.18
C ALA A 153 -7.39 11.98 -13.23
N TYR A 154 -7.61 11.02 -12.34
CA TYR A 154 -6.98 9.70 -12.38
C TYR A 154 -7.44 8.88 -13.59
N PHE A 155 -8.77 8.81 -13.78
CA PHE A 155 -9.39 8.09 -14.89
C PHE A 155 -9.45 8.95 -16.15
N LYS A 156 -9.30 8.31 -17.31
CA LYS A 156 -9.42 8.97 -18.62
C LYS A 156 -10.84 9.54 -18.77
N THR A 157 -10.94 10.82 -19.10
CA THR A 157 -12.09 11.37 -19.82
C THR A 157 -11.86 11.11 -21.30
N GLU A 158 -12.89 10.69 -22.02
CA GLU A 158 -12.79 10.06 -23.34
C GLU A 158 -11.86 10.80 -24.34
N ASN A 159 -11.15 10.00 -25.17
CA ASN A 159 -10.37 10.36 -26.36
C ASN A 159 -8.88 10.75 -26.30
N HIS A 160 -8.12 10.42 -25.25
CA HIS A 160 -6.66 10.53 -25.35
C HIS A 160 -5.95 9.21 -25.00
N ALA A 161 -5.44 8.55 -26.03
CA ALA A 161 -4.63 7.34 -25.94
C ALA A 161 -3.36 7.62 -25.11
N ASN A 162 -3.06 6.72 -24.16
CA ASN A 162 -1.84 6.66 -23.34
C ASN A 162 -1.65 7.79 -22.29
N ARG A 163 -2.29 7.66 -21.11
CA ARG A 163 -2.08 8.53 -19.95
C ARG A 163 -1.13 7.85 -18.95
N TYR A 164 0.03 8.45 -18.70
CA TYR A 164 1.01 8.01 -17.71
C TYR A 164 1.09 9.03 -16.56
N SER A 165 0.99 8.56 -15.32
CA SER A 165 1.05 9.42 -14.12
C SER A 165 2.43 9.36 -13.48
N TYR A 166 3.01 10.51 -13.11
CA TYR A 166 4.38 10.60 -12.60
C TYR A 166 4.49 11.58 -11.42
N ASN A 167 5.23 11.19 -10.38
CA ASN A 167 5.37 11.98 -9.14
C ASN A 167 6.23 13.25 -9.26
N PHE A 168 6.82 13.49 -10.44
CA PHE A 168 7.63 14.67 -10.73
C PHE A 168 7.20 15.29 -12.07
N PRO A 169 6.05 15.97 -12.11
CA PRO A 169 5.50 16.51 -13.36
C PRO A 169 6.45 17.50 -14.05
N SER A 170 7.23 18.25 -13.27
CA SER A 170 8.20 19.22 -13.80
C SER A 170 9.31 18.59 -14.64
N LEU A 171 9.73 17.37 -14.31
CA LEU A 171 10.75 16.64 -15.08
C LEU A 171 10.21 16.20 -16.43
N ILE A 172 8.93 15.85 -16.52
CA ILE A 172 8.32 15.42 -17.79
C ILE A 172 7.97 16.63 -18.64
N ASN A 173 7.38 17.66 -18.03
CA ASN A 173 6.94 18.87 -18.73
C ASN A 173 8.07 19.51 -19.55
N SER A 174 9.29 19.55 -19.04
CA SER A 174 10.44 20.10 -19.79
C SER A 174 10.81 19.32 -21.06
N PHE A 175 10.46 18.03 -21.15
CA PHE A 175 10.75 17.23 -22.35
C PHE A 175 9.58 17.21 -23.33
N VAL A 176 8.35 17.23 -22.83
CA VAL A 176 7.16 17.09 -23.69
C VAL A 176 6.79 18.40 -24.39
N THR A 177 7.18 19.56 -23.84
CA THR A 177 6.96 20.86 -24.49
C THR A 177 7.97 21.18 -25.58
N GLU A 178 9.02 20.37 -25.76
CA GLU A 178 10.11 20.64 -26.68
C GLU A 178 10.03 19.80 -27.97
N SER A 179 10.69 20.27 -29.02
CA SER A 179 10.91 19.51 -30.27
C SER A 179 9.60 19.04 -30.95
N LEU A 180 9.60 17.85 -31.55
CA LEU A 180 8.46 17.28 -32.29
C LEU A 180 7.24 17.02 -31.39
N ILE A 181 7.46 16.72 -30.12
CA ILE A 181 6.38 16.45 -29.15
C ILE A 181 5.65 17.76 -28.85
N GLY A 182 6.38 18.84 -28.54
CA GLY A 182 5.79 20.17 -28.32
C GLY A 182 4.96 20.65 -29.51
N LYS A 183 5.48 20.49 -30.74
CA LYS A 183 4.75 20.84 -31.98
C LYS A 183 3.49 19.98 -32.18
N ALA A 184 3.54 18.70 -31.81
CA ALA A 184 2.38 17.82 -31.85
C ALA A 184 1.31 18.24 -30.83
N GLN A 185 1.71 18.77 -29.67
CA GLN A 185 0.80 19.35 -28.68
C GLN A 185 0.18 20.68 -29.15
N GLU A 186 0.99 21.59 -29.71
CA GLU A 186 0.51 22.87 -30.25
C GLU A 186 -0.48 22.70 -31.41
N SER A 187 -0.25 21.69 -32.25
CA SER A 187 -1.15 21.35 -33.37
C SER A 187 -2.39 20.55 -32.94
N GLY A 188 -2.50 20.18 -31.65
CA GLY A 188 -3.62 19.40 -31.12
C GLY A 188 -3.63 17.93 -31.57
N THR A 189 -2.55 17.44 -32.17
CA THR A 189 -2.43 16.05 -32.64
C THR A 189 -2.12 15.08 -31.50
N LEU A 190 -1.56 15.58 -30.40
CA LEU A 190 -1.14 14.80 -29.24
C LEU A 190 -1.39 15.58 -27.95
N GLU A 191 -2.07 14.98 -26.97
CA GLU A 191 -2.22 15.58 -25.64
C GLU A 191 -1.40 14.80 -24.62
N ILE A 192 -0.43 15.46 -23.98
CA ILE A 192 0.33 14.90 -22.86
C ILE A 192 0.14 15.83 -21.67
N SER A 193 -0.38 15.29 -20.58
CA SER A 193 -0.54 15.99 -19.31
C SER A 193 0.16 15.22 -18.20
N ALA A 194 1.07 15.85 -17.47
CA ALA A 194 1.64 15.28 -16.26
C ALA A 194 0.79 15.67 -15.05
N LEU A 195 0.28 14.67 -14.31
CA LEU A 195 -0.52 14.86 -13.10
C LEU A 195 0.39 14.82 -11.86
N ASP A 196 0.33 15.84 -10.99
CA ASP A 196 0.99 15.80 -9.69
C ASP A 196 0.14 15.02 -8.68
N LEU A 197 0.54 13.80 -8.33
CA LEU A 197 -0.18 13.03 -7.33
C LEU A 197 -0.20 13.73 -5.95
N ARG A 198 0.72 14.67 -5.69
CA ARG A 198 0.77 15.45 -4.43
C ARG A 198 -0.41 16.40 -4.29
N GLU A 199 -1.06 16.78 -5.38
CA GLU A 199 -2.27 17.61 -5.31
C GLU A 199 -3.44 16.90 -4.64
N GLY A 200 -3.48 15.57 -4.66
CA GLY A 200 -4.47 14.76 -3.95
C GLY A 200 -4.07 14.40 -2.51
N ALA A 201 -2.84 14.67 -2.10
CA ALA A 201 -2.31 14.25 -0.80
C ALA A 201 -2.68 15.21 0.34
N SER A 202 -3.07 14.65 1.49
CA SER A 202 -3.37 15.40 2.71
C SER A 202 -2.13 15.68 3.56
N GLY A 203 -2.09 16.84 4.24
CA GLY A 203 -1.01 17.22 5.18
C GLY A 203 -0.06 18.30 4.64
N ALA A 204 0.68 18.97 5.54
CA ALA A 204 1.52 20.14 5.20
C ALA A 204 2.59 19.87 4.14
N HIS A 205 3.03 18.62 4.02
CA HIS A 205 4.06 18.20 3.06
C HIS A 205 3.51 17.52 1.80
N LYS A 206 2.18 17.39 1.67
CA LYS A 206 1.51 16.73 0.52
C LYS A 206 2.21 15.41 0.13
N ALA A 207 2.50 14.59 1.14
CA ALA A 207 3.24 13.34 0.96
C ALA A 207 2.34 12.30 0.28
N VAL A 208 2.78 11.82 -0.88
CA VAL A 208 2.16 10.71 -1.62
C VAL A 208 2.85 9.38 -1.30
N ASP A 209 4.03 9.48 -0.71
CA ASP A 209 4.91 8.35 -0.41
C ASP A 209 4.81 8.01 1.08
N ASP A 210 4.42 6.77 1.39
CA ASP A 210 4.34 6.28 2.77
C ASP A 210 5.73 5.91 3.27
N THR A 211 6.43 6.89 3.87
CA THR A 211 7.77 6.74 4.49
C THR A 211 8.87 6.16 3.60
N PRO A 212 10.05 6.78 3.55
CA PRO A 212 11.17 6.17 2.82
C PRO A 212 11.50 4.82 3.45
N PHE A 213 11.55 3.77 2.63
CA PHE A 213 12.28 2.55 2.95
C PHE A 213 13.77 2.92 3.09
N GLY A 214 14.14 3.37 4.30
CA GLY A 214 15.49 3.79 4.64
C GLY A 214 15.56 5.20 5.22
N GLY A 215 15.66 5.30 6.55
CA GLY A 215 15.90 6.59 7.20
C GLY A 215 15.81 6.60 8.73
N GLY A 216 16.77 5.97 9.41
CA GLY A 216 17.27 6.46 10.70
C GLY A 216 16.40 6.31 11.96
N ARG A 217 17.11 6.36 13.09
CA ARG A 217 16.58 6.30 14.46
C ARG A 217 15.74 7.55 14.72
N ASN A 218 14.47 7.39 15.08
CA ASN A 218 13.50 8.39 15.59
C ASN A 218 12.36 8.74 14.61
N GLY A 219 11.33 7.89 14.53
CA GLY A 219 10.06 8.21 13.86
C GLY A 219 8.91 8.17 14.86
N SER A 220 8.43 9.35 15.28
CA SER A 220 7.24 9.53 16.09
C SER A 220 5.98 9.09 15.34
N LYS A 221 5.15 8.28 16.01
CA LYS A 221 3.81 7.89 15.56
C LYS A 221 2.93 9.14 15.39
N THR A 222 2.27 9.29 14.24
CA THR A 222 1.07 10.12 14.15
C THR A 222 -0.03 9.37 13.44
N ARG A 223 -1.18 9.33 14.13
CA ARG A 223 -2.45 8.73 13.70
C ARG A 223 -2.98 9.43 12.45
N THR A 224 -3.58 8.63 11.58
CA THR A 224 -4.50 9.03 10.51
C THR A 224 -5.59 9.97 11.00
N ASN A 225 -5.69 11.16 10.40
CA ASN A 225 -6.84 12.04 10.47
C ASN A 225 -7.38 12.24 9.04
N PHE A 226 -8.16 11.27 8.54
CA PHE A 226 -9.05 11.50 7.40
C PHE A 226 -10.39 11.98 7.94
N GLN A 227 -10.46 13.27 8.26
CA GLN A 227 -11.72 13.95 8.48
C GLN A 227 -11.57 15.40 8.04
N HIS A 228 -12.57 15.86 7.30
CA HIS A 228 -12.85 17.25 6.95
C HIS A 228 -12.28 17.79 5.63
N CYS A 229 -13.01 17.57 4.54
CA CYS A 229 -13.18 18.57 3.47
C CYS A 229 -14.60 18.46 2.87
N ARG A 230 -15.63 18.74 3.68
CA ARG A 230 -16.89 19.30 3.16
C ARG A 230 -16.73 20.81 3.14
N ASN A 231 -17.18 21.44 2.05
CA ASN A 231 -17.29 22.88 1.82
C ASN A 231 -16.05 23.60 1.27
N GLN A 232 -15.88 23.56 -0.06
CA GLN A 232 -15.61 24.79 -0.81
C GLN A 232 -16.45 24.78 -2.10
N LYS A 233 -17.32 25.80 -2.21
CA LYS A 233 -18.18 26.07 -3.37
C LYS A 233 -17.35 26.64 -4.53
N SER A 234 -17.68 26.17 -5.73
CA SER A 234 -17.62 26.84 -7.05
C SER A 234 -16.82 28.14 -7.19
N SER A 235 -15.81 28.12 -8.07
CA SER A 235 -15.54 29.22 -8.99
C SER A 235 -15.22 28.66 -10.37
N THR A 236 -16.12 28.89 -11.32
CA THR A 236 -15.87 28.73 -12.75
C THR A 236 -14.83 29.76 -13.20
N PRO A 237 -13.80 29.41 -14.00
CA PRO A 237 -12.96 30.42 -14.62
C PRO A 237 -13.73 31.09 -15.76
N SER A 238 -13.85 32.42 -15.65
CA SER A 238 -14.39 33.32 -16.67
C SER A 238 -13.53 33.31 -17.93
N VAL A 239 -14.15 33.02 -19.07
CA VAL A 239 -13.55 33.18 -20.41
C VAL A 239 -13.33 34.67 -20.71
N PRO A 240 -12.12 35.13 -21.09
CA PRO A 240 -11.93 36.50 -21.57
C PRO A 240 -12.48 36.65 -23.01
N PRO A 241 -13.04 37.81 -23.40
CA PRO A 241 -13.58 38.00 -24.73
C PRO A 241 -12.45 38.08 -25.76
N GLN A 242 -12.51 37.23 -26.79
CA GLN A 242 -11.63 37.34 -27.95
C GLN A 242 -12.13 38.46 -28.88
N PRO A 243 -11.25 39.34 -29.39
CA PRO A 243 -11.63 40.34 -30.39
C PRO A 243 -11.80 39.67 -31.77
N CYS A 244 -12.93 39.95 -32.41
CA CYS A 244 -13.22 39.57 -33.79
C CYS A 244 -12.07 39.98 -34.73
N ARG A 245 -11.47 39.03 -35.45
CA ARG A 245 -10.69 39.32 -36.67
C ARG A 245 -11.45 38.83 -37.90
N ARG A 246 -11.59 39.79 -38.83
CA ARG A 246 -12.32 39.71 -40.10
C ARG A 246 -11.73 38.64 -41.02
N ALA A 247 -12.62 37.97 -41.74
CA ALA A 247 -12.33 37.24 -42.96
C ALA A 247 -11.66 38.17 -43.99
N PHE A 248 -10.52 37.74 -44.53
CA PHE A 248 -10.23 37.45 -45.94
C PHE A 248 -8.85 36.79 -46.03
#